data_AF-A0A8X7YMF9-F1
#
_entry.id   AF-A0A8X7YMF9-F1
#
_cell.length_a   1.000
_cell.length_b   1.000
_cell.length_c   1.000
_cell.angle_alpha   90.00
_cell.angle_beta   90.00
_cell.angle_gamma   90.00
#
_symmetry.space_group_name_H-M   'P 1'
#
loop_
_entity.id
_entity.type
_entity.pdbx_description
1 polymer ?
#
loop_
_entity_poly.entity_id
_entity_poly.type
_entity_poly.pdbx_seq_one_letter_code
_entity_poly.pdbx_strand_id
1 'polypeptide(L)'
;MPDARISSDTDHQIRPRPIKNQKFPDYPENPLIKQYSAEYWITGDLMTPEKLKSRSFAKRVFDFNEADVVFVPFFATLSAEMELAKGKGSFRRKEGNEDYQRQKWWIFCLKVGYVVSGFEVIVWAGFSLSDLLYHSLADPVAMWHVRAEIAPAILLVVDFGGWYRLDSKSWNGSSLDMIRHTQVSLLKDVIVPYTHLLPRLQLSEKKRNTLLYFKGAKHRHRGGIVRGNLWDLLVNEPGVIMEEGFPNATGREQSIRGMRTSEFCLHPAGDTPTSCRLFDAIQSLCIPVIVSDNIELPFEGMVDYTEFSVFVAADDALKPTWLMGHLRSISKKQKE
;
A
#
# COMPACT_ATOMS: atom_id res chain seq x y z
N MET A 1 5.65 0.33 26.10
CA MET A 1 6.81 1.16 25.70
C MET A 1 6.69 1.46 24.21
N PRO A 2 6.91 2.70 23.75
CA PRO A 2 6.84 3.05 22.32
C PRO A 2 7.91 2.28 21.54
N ASP A 3 7.58 1.84 20.33
CA ASP A 3 8.56 1.31 19.39
C ASP A 3 9.55 2.43 19.05
N ALA A 4 10.82 2.25 19.41
CA ALA A 4 11.88 3.26 19.23
C ALA A 4 12.13 3.62 17.74
N ARG A 5 11.54 2.88 16.80
CA ARG A 5 11.61 3.14 15.36
C ARG A 5 10.57 4.15 14.87
N ILE A 6 9.55 4.47 15.68
CA ILE A 6 8.51 5.45 15.34
C ILE A 6 8.66 6.67 16.25
N SER A 7 9.15 7.78 15.69
CA SER A 7 9.31 9.04 16.42
C SER A 7 7.95 9.57 16.89
N SER A 8 7.88 9.92 18.18
CA SER A 8 6.67 10.48 18.81
C SER A 8 6.58 12.00 18.77
N ASP A 9 7.50 12.68 18.07
CA ASP A 9 7.66 14.14 18.16
C ASP A 9 7.28 14.87 16.86
N THR A 10 6.41 15.87 16.98
CA THR A 10 5.79 16.58 15.83
C THR A 10 6.61 17.72 15.27
N ASP A 11 7.66 18.20 15.97
CA ASP A 11 8.44 19.37 15.54
C ASP A 11 9.97 19.19 15.55
N HIS A 12 10.48 17.96 15.63
CA HIS A 12 11.92 17.75 15.51
C HIS A 12 12.37 17.70 14.04
N GLN A 13 12.95 18.81 13.59
CA GLN A 13 14.05 18.82 12.62
C GLN A 13 14.98 17.63 12.92
N ILE A 14 15.16 16.77 11.91
CA ILE A 14 16.28 15.87 11.66
C ILE A 14 17.19 15.70 12.89
N ARG A 15 16.89 14.72 13.76
CA ARG A 15 17.91 14.26 14.72
C ARG A 15 19.09 13.65 13.96
N PRO A 16 20.31 13.69 14.54
CA PRO A 16 21.55 13.40 13.83
C PRO A 16 21.45 12.02 13.19
N ARG A 17 21.91 11.94 11.93
CA ARG A 17 21.97 10.71 11.13
C ARG A 17 22.21 9.50 12.04
N PRO A 18 21.30 8.52 12.10
CA PRO A 18 21.61 7.27 12.78
C PRO A 18 22.93 6.77 12.18
N ILE A 19 23.83 6.30 13.05
CA ILE A 19 25.15 5.78 12.66
C ILE A 19 24.98 4.99 11.37
N LYS A 20 25.63 5.46 10.28
CA LYS A 20 25.54 4.86 8.94
C LYS A 20 25.90 3.38 9.05
N ASN A 21 24.91 2.51 9.22
CA ASN A 21 25.10 1.09 9.01
C ASN A 21 25.19 0.90 7.50
N GLN A 22 26.41 0.89 6.96
CA GLN A 22 26.70 0.73 5.53
C GLN A 22 26.13 -0.56 4.90
N LYS A 23 25.56 -1.48 5.70
CA LYS A 23 25.03 -2.76 5.26
C LYS A 23 23.62 -2.68 4.64
N PHE A 24 22.81 -1.67 4.96
CA PHE A 24 21.43 -1.56 4.45
C PHE A 24 21.18 -0.21 3.81
N PRO A 25 20.32 -0.12 2.77
CA PRO A 25 19.86 1.17 2.29
C PRO A 25 19.14 1.91 3.43
N ASP A 26 19.39 3.21 3.53
CA ASP A 26 18.71 4.05 4.49
C ASP A 26 17.19 3.97 4.27
N TYR A 27 16.42 4.11 5.36
CA TYR A 27 14.97 4.18 5.26
C TYR A 27 14.59 5.36 4.35
N PRO A 28 13.81 5.13 3.29
CA PRO A 28 13.63 6.12 2.23
C PRO A 28 12.85 7.32 2.76
N GLU A 29 13.29 8.54 2.47
CA GLU A 29 12.55 9.75 2.87
C GLU A 29 11.37 10.06 1.95
N ASN A 30 11.40 9.52 0.72
CA ASN A 30 10.33 9.71 -0.26
C ASN A 30 9.02 9.06 0.24
N PRO A 31 7.92 9.84 0.40
CA PRO A 31 6.64 9.34 0.88
C PRO A 31 6.06 8.19 0.04
N LEU A 32 6.28 8.19 -1.27
CA LEU A 32 5.81 7.11 -2.17
C LEU A 32 6.51 5.79 -1.82
N ILE A 33 7.81 5.82 -1.57
CA ILE A 33 8.57 4.62 -1.22
C ILE A 33 8.26 4.17 0.23
N LYS A 34 8.03 5.13 1.15
CA LYS A 34 7.63 4.82 2.55
C LYS A 34 6.33 4.02 2.63
N GLN A 35 5.38 4.27 1.74
CA GLN A 35 4.11 3.52 1.65
C GLN A 35 4.34 2.02 1.41
N TYR A 36 5.46 1.71 0.76
CA TYR A 36 5.89 0.39 0.32
C TYR A 36 7.03 -0.19 1.20
N SER A 37 7.01 0.13 2.49
CA SER A 37 8.13 -0.16 3.40
C SER A 37 8.07 -1.50 4.12
N ALA A 38 7.10 -2.37 3.83
CA ALA A 38 6.96 -3.68 4.49
C ALA A 38 8.29 -4.46 4.51
N GLU A 39 9.01 -4.45 3.39
CA GLU A 39 10.32 -5.08 3.23
C GLU A 39 11.38 -4.54 4.21
N TYR A 40 11.40 -3.21 4.41
CA TYR A 40 12.30 -2.56 5.35
C TYR A 40 11.99 -2.95 6.79
N TRP A 41 10.72 -3.02 7.16
CA TRP A 41 10.30 -3.36 8.52
C TRP A 41 10.60 -4.83 8.85
N ILE A 42 10.30 -5.75 7.92
CA ILE A 42 10.61 -7.18 8.08
C ILE A 42 12.12 -7.39 8.14
N THR A 43 12.88 -6.79 7.22
CA THR A 43 14.35 -6.88 7.23
C THR A 43 14.92 -6.31 8.52
N GLY A 44 14.46 -5.13 8.95
CA GLY A 44 14.92 -4.49 10.18
C GLY A 44 14.64 -5.33 11.42
N ASP A 45 13.46 -5.95 11.50
CA ASP A 45 13.10 -6.84 12.61
C ASP A 45 13.98 -8.11 12.63
N LEU A 46 14.14 -8.78 11.49
CA LEU A 46 14.96 -10.00 11.37
C LEU A 46 16.45 -9.76 11.63
N MET A 47 16.96 -8.59 11.26
CA MET A 47 18.37 -8.21 11.47
C MET A 47 18.65 -7.62 12.85
N THR A 48 17.60 -7.31 13.63
CA THR A 48 17.77 -6.84 15.01
C THR A 48 18.26 -8.00 15.89
N PRO A 49 19.32 -7.83 16.71
CA PRO A 49 19.78 -8.87 17.62
C PRO A 49 18.67 -9.33 18.58
N GLU A 50 18.59 -10.64 18.84
CA GLU A 50 17.51 -11.25 19.63
C GLU A 50 17.32 -10.60 21.02
N LYS A 51 18.43 -10.18 21.65
CA LYS A 51 18.44 -9.49 22.95
C LYS A 51 17.70 -8.14 22.94
N LEU A 52 17.53 -7.52 21.77
CA LEU A 52 16.87 -6.24 21.56
C LEU A 52 15.46 -6.39 20.99
N LYS A 53 15.06 -7.59 20.56
CA LYS A 53 13.72 -7.86 20.09
C LYS A 53 12.77 -7.94 21.28
N SER A 54 11.72 -7.13 21.25
CA SER A 54 10.71 -7.11 22.33
C SER A 54 9.36 -7.71 21.91
N ARG A 55 9.05 -7.71 20.61
CA ARG A 55 7.74 -8.12 20.06
C ARG A 55 7.86 -8.72 18.64
N SER A 56 8.97 -9.39 18.36
CA SER A 56 9.13 -10.05 17.06
C SER A 56 8.33 -11.35 17.04
N PHE A 57 7.60 -11.56 15.96
CA PHE A 57 6.87 -12.82 15.70
C PHE A 57 7.69 -13.79 14.85
N ALA A 58 8.88 -13.38 14.39
CA ALA A 58 9.73 -14.16 13.50
C ALA A 58 11.15 -14.29 14.06
N LYS A 59 11.65 -15.51 14.11
CA LYS A 59 13.03 -15.81 14.52
C LYS A 59 13.89 -16.00 13.29
N ARG A 60 15.01 -15.28 13.22
CA ARG A 60 16.03 -15.50 12.18
C ARG A 60 16.85 -16.73 12.57
N VAL A 61 16.89 -17.71 11.69
CA VAL A 61 17.76 -18.89 11.77
C VAL A 61 18.92 -18.76 10.78
N PHE A 62 20.01 -19.46 11.04
CA PHE A 62 21.21 -19.46 10.18
C PHE A 62 21.38 -20.79 9.43
N ASP A 63 20.72 -21.85 9.90
CA ASP A 63 20.59 -23.11 9.17
C ASP A 63 19.29 -23.07 8.37
N PHE A 64 19.36 -23.43 7.08
CA PHE A 64 18.20 -23.48 6.22
C PHE A 64 17.26 -24.64 6.59
N ASN A 65 17.78 -25.72 7.17
CA ASN A 65 16.97 -26.87 7.58
C ASN A 65 16.06 -26.54 8.77
N GLU A 66 16.38 -25.47 9.50
CA GLU A 66 15.57 -24.95 10.60
C GLU A 66 14.56 -23.89 10.13
N ALA A 67 14.61 -23.48 8.85
CA ALA A 67 13.76 -22.42 8.34
C ALA A 67 12.42 -22.98 7.87
N ASP A 68 11.33 -22.51 8.47
CA ASP A 68 9.98 -22.77 7.97
C ASP A 68 9.73 -22.02 6.65
N VAL A 69 10.34 -20.84 6.51
CA VAL A 69 10.20 -19.99 5.34
C VAL A 69 11.46 -19.18 5.07
N VAL A 70 11.75 -18.94 3.80
CA VAL A 70 12.88 -18.11 3.37
C VAL A 70 12.36 -16.74 2.91
N PHE A 71 12.90 -15.66 3.48
CA PHE A 71 12.57 -14.29 3.10
C PHE A 71 13.73 -13.67 2.32
N VAL A 72 13.44 -13.12 1.13
CA VAL A 72 14.46 -12.50 0.26
C VAL A 72 14.17 -11.00 0.09
N PRO A 73 14.92 -10.11 0.77
CA PRO A 73 14.78 -8.67 0.60
C PRO A 73 15.54 -8.17 -0.64
N PHE A 74 14.81 -7.86 -1.72
CA PHE A 74 15.34 -7.24 -2.94
C PHE A 74 15.19 -5.71 -2.94
N PHE A 75 14.29 -5.15 -2.13
CA PHE A 75 13.87 -3.75 -2.18
C PHE A 75 13.26 -3.40 -3.54
N ALA A 76 12.30 -4.22 -3.97
CA ALA A 76 11.74 -4.19 -5.33
C ALA A 76 11.18 -2.82 -5.71
N THR A 77 10.44 -2.19 -4.80
CA THR A 77 9.88 -0.84 -5.01
C THR A 77 10.96 0.23 -5.10
N LEU A 78 12.00 0.15 -4.28
CA LEU A 78 13.13 1.08 -4.38
C LEU A 78 13.81 0.96 -5.74
N SER A 79 14.07 -0.28 -6.19
CA SER A 79 14.67 -0.54 -7.51
C SER A 79 13.82 0.03 -8.64
N ALA A 80 12.50 -0.17 -8.59
CA ALA A 80 11.58 0.32 -9.61
C ALA A 80 11.49 1.86 -9.61
N GLU A 81 11.34 2.48 -8.44
CA GLU A 81 11.23 3.94 -8.32
C GLU A 81 12.51 4.67 -8.75
N MET A 82 13.69 4.09 -8.49
CA MET A 82 14.97 4.62 -8.99
C MET A 82 15.01 4.67 -10.52
N GLU A 83 14.43 3.69 -11.20
CA GLU A 83 14.36 3.66 -12.67
C GLU A 83 13.25 4.57 -13.20
N LEU A 84 12.07 4.57 -12.57
CA LEU A 84 10.96 5.43 -12.94
C LEU A 84 11.30 6.92 -12.82
N ALA A 85 12.16 7.28 -11.86
CA ALA A 85 12.69 8.63 -11.73
C ALA A 85 13.53 9.10 -12.94
N LYS A 86 14.13 8.17 -13.71
CA LYS A 86 14.90 8.48 -14.93
C LYS A 86 14.02 8.62 -16.16
N GLY A 87 12.82 8.03 -16.16
CA GLY A 87 11.84 8.17 -17.24
C GLY A 87 10.80 7.05 -17.28
N LYS A 88 9.52 7.42 -17.26
CA LYS A 88 8.41 6.45 -17.28
C LYS A 88 8.32 5.64 -18.59
N GLY A 89 8.78 6.21 -19.71
CA GLY A 89 8.68 5.58 -21.04
C GLY A 89 9.66 4.44 -21.28
N SER A 90 10.76 4.37 -20.52
CA SER A 90 11.81 3.35 -20.65
C SER A 90 11.67 2.20 -19.66
N PHE A 91 10.86 2.35 -18.60
CA PHE A 91 10.72 1.34 -17.54
C PHE A 91 10.37 -0.07 -18.05
N ARG A 92 9.55 -0.15 -19.10
CA ARG A 92 9.15 -1.45 -19.70
C ARG A 92 10.17 -2.00 -20.72
N ARG A 93 11.18 -1.23 -21.09
CA ARG A 93 12.25 -1.67 -22.00
C ARG A 93 13.32 -2.39 -21.21
N LYS A 94 13.94 -3.39 -21.84
CA LYS A 94 15.07 -4.15 -21.28
C LYS A 94 16.41 -3.46 -21.53
N GLU A 95 16.51 -2.76 -22.65
CA GLU A 95 17.72 -2.06 -23.05
C GLU A 95 17.88 -0.75 -22.28
N GLY A 96 19.07 -0.53 -21.71
CA GLY A 96 19.38 0.67 -20.92
C GLY A 96 18.66 0.79 -19.57
N ASN A 97 17.92 -0.25 -19.15
CA ASN A 97 17.16 -0.26 -17.91
C ASN A 97 17.97 -0.90 -16.78
N GLU A 98 18.34 -0.13 -15.77
CA GLU A 98 19.14 -0.64 -14.66
C GLU A 98 18.33 -1.49 -13.68
N ASP A 99 17.03 -1.20 -13.51
CA ASP A 99 16.12 -2.04 -12.73
C ASP A 99 16.06 -3.46 -13.31
N TYR A 100 15.97 -3.60 -14.64
CA TYR A 100 16.04 -4.90 -15.30
C TYR A 100 17.37 -5.62 -15.02
N GLN A 101 18.50 -4.91 -15.03
CA GLN A 101 19.80 -5.51 -14.72
C GLN A 101 19.87 -5.98 -13.27
N ARG A 102 19.35 -5.18 -12.31
CA ARG A 102 19.26 -5.58 -10.89
C ARG A 102 18.38 -6.81 -10.71
N GLN A 103 17.23 -6.87 -11.37
CA GLN A 103 16.32 -8.02 -11.33
C GLN A 103 16.97 -9.28 -11.90
N LYS A 104 17.63 -9.19 -13.05
CA LYS A 104 18.38 -10.30 -13.64
C LYS A 104 19.48 -10.82 -12.74
N TRP A 105 20.28 -9.91 -12.20
CA TRP A 105 21.36 -10.25 -11.28
C TRP A 105 20.83 -10.96 -10.05
N TRP A 106 19.74 -10.45 -9.48
CA TRP A 106 19.09 -11.06 -8.34
C TRP A 106 18.54 -12.46 -8.62
N ILE A 107 17.85 -12.67 -9.75
CA ILE A 107 17.42 -14.00 -10.20
C ILE A 107 18.61 -14.95 -10.38
N PHE A 108 19.71 -14.45 -10.96
CA PHE A 108 20.93 -15.23 -11.11
C PHE A 108 21.50 -15.64 -9.75
N CYS A 109 21.59 -14.74 -8.78
CA CYS A 109 22.03 -15.05 -7.42
C CYS A 109 21.16 -16.14 -6.77
N LEU A 110 19.84 -16.06 -6.93
CA LEU A 110 18.91 -17.08 -6.42
C LEU A 110 19.14 -18.45 -7.06
N LYS A 111 19.31 -18.51 -8.39
CA LYS A 111 19.51 -19.78 -9.12
C LYS A 111 20.85 -20.44 -8.82
N VAL A 112 21.90 -19.66 -8.60
CA VAL A 112 23.27 -20.16 -8.42
C VAL A 112 23.67 -20.25 -6.93
N GLY A 113 22.77 -19.88 -6.00
CA GLY A 113 23.05 -19.93 -4.56
C GLY A 113 24.16 -18.96 -4.12
N TYR A 114 24.37 -17.88 -4.86
CA TYR A 114 25.42 -16.91 -4.56
C TYR A 114 24.92 -15.87 -3.55
N VAL A 115 25.60 -15.80 -2.40
CA VAL A 115 25.40 -14.77 -1.38
C VAL A 115 25.97 -13.44 -1.88
N VAL A 116 25.17 -12.39 -1.92
CA VAL A 116 25.66 -11.03 -2.10
C VAL A 116 26.34 -10.62 -0.79
N SER A 117 27.67 -10.52 -0.80
CA SER A 117 28.47 -9.98 0.33
C SER A 117 27.92 -8.60 0.73
N GLY A 118 27.19 -8.55 1.84
CA GLY A 118 26.43 -7.38 2.32
C GLY A 118 25.00 -7.71 2.76
N PHE A 119 24.38 -8.70 2.10
CA PHE A 119 23.08 -9.27 2.46
C PHE A 119 23.30 -10.75 2.79
N GLU A 120 23.36 -11.10 4.07
CA GLU A 120 23.31 -12.51 4.50
C GLU A 120 21.90 -13.07 4.29
N VAL A 121 21.53 -13.22 3.02
CA VAL A 121 20.39 -14.01 2.57
C VAL A 121 20.97 -15.38 2.25
N ILE A 122 20.73 -16.33 3.16
CA ILE A 122 21.21 -17.70 3.02
C ILE A 122 20.26 -18.38 2.03
N VAL A 123 20.62 -18.35 0.75
CA VAL A 123 19.95 -19.13 -0.30
C VAL A 123 20.95 -20.15 -0.80
N TRP A 124 20.68 -21.43 -0.53
CA TRP A 124 21.48 -22.55 -1.01
C TRP A 124 21.05 -22.97 -2.42
N ALA A 125 22.00 -23.52 -3.18
CA ALA A 125 21.74 -24.10 -4.49
C ALA A 125 20.88 -25.37 -4.37
N GLY A 126 19.83 -25.48 -5.19
CA GLY A 126 18.97 -26.67 -5.27
C GLY A 126 17.47 -26.42 -5.06
N PHE A 127 17.07 -25.20 -4.72
CA PHE A 127 15.67 -24.85 -4.54
C PHE A 127 14.93 -24.71 -5.88
N SER A 128 13.76 -25.33 -5.96
CA SER A 128 12.76 -24.96 -6.94
C SER A 128 12.07 -23.69 -6.43
N LEU A 129 11.71 -22.74 -7.30
CA LEU A 129 11.00 -21.51 -6.90
C LEU A 129 9.63 -21.78 -6.19
N SER A 130 9.19 -23.03 -6.16
CA SER A 130 7.97 -23.54 -5.52
C SER A 130 8.11 -23.89 -4.04
N ASP A 131 9.34 -24.03 -3.53
CA ASP A 131 9.57 -24.26 -2.10
C ASP A 131 9.34 -22.94 -1.35
N LEU A 132 8.66 -22.97 -0.18
CA LEU A 132 8.03 -21.81 0.48
C LEU A 132 8.98 -20.60 0.66
N LEU A 133 8.99 -19.72 -0.33
CA LEU A 133 9.85 -18.54 -0.44
C LEU A 133 8.98 -17.29 -0.44
N TYR A 134 9.15 -16.42 0.54
CA TYR A 134 8.51 -15.09 0.55
C TYR A 134 9.35 -14.09 -0.25
N HIS A 135 8.70 -13.39 -1.15
CA HIS A 135 9.26 -12.29 -1.92
C HIS A 135 8.49 -11.02 -1.63
N SER A 136 9.19 -9.97 -1.26
CA SER A 136 8.54 -8.67 -1.06
C SER A 136 8.44 -7.92 -2.38
N LEU A 137 7.19 -7.69 -2.81
CA LEU A 137 6.82 -6.88 -3.95
C LEU A 137 5.98 -5.71 -3.48
N ALA A 138 6.62 -4.70 -2.90
CA ALA A 138 5.81 -3.67 -2.28
C ALA A 138 5.03 -2.80 -3.30
N ASP A 139 5.42 -2.73 -4.59
CA ASP A 139 4.62 -2.10 -5.65
C ASP A 139 4.16 -3.14 -6.72
N PRO A 140 2.89 -3.11 -7.19
CA PRO A 140 2.37 -4.06 -8.19
C PRO A 140 3.09 -4.06 -9.54
N VAL A 141 3.82 -2.99 -9.84
CA VAL A 141 4.63 -2.79 -11.06
C VAL A 141 6.09 -3.20 -10.83
N ALA A 142 6.54 -3.38 -9.59
CA ALA A 142 7.88 -3.87 -9.29
C ALA A 142 8.08 -5.30 -9.81
N MET A 143 9.34 -5.67 -10.07
CA MET A 143 9.73 -6.97 -10.64
C MET A 143 9.07 -7.30 -11.99
N TRP A 144 8.65 -6.27 -12.74
CA TRP A 144 7.93 -6.43 -14.01
C TRP A 144 8.58 -7.42 -14.98
N HIS A 145 9.91 -7.39 -15.10
CA HIS A 145 10.63 -8.15 -16.12
C HIS A 145 10.83 -9.62 -15.76
N VAL A 146 10.78 -9.96 -14.48
CA VAL A 146 11.03 -11.31 -13.95
C VAL A 146 9.80 -11.91 -13.25
N ARG A 147 8.65 -11.23 -13.33
CA ARG A 147 7.40 -11.62 -12.66
C ARG A 147 7.00 -13.08 -12.91
N ALA A 148 7.14 -13.55 -14.14
CA ALA A 148 6.81 -14.92 -14.51
C ALA A 148 7.76 -15.94 -13.85
N GLU A 149 9.04 -15.58 -13.68
CA GLU A 149 10.03 -16.44 -13.02
C GLU A 149 9.76 -16.54 -11.52
N ILE A 150 9.31 -15.46 -10.88
CA ILE A 150 9.00 -15.43 -9.44
C ILE A 150 7.56 -15.83 -9.09
N ALA A 151 6.70 -16.06 -10.08
CA ALA A 151 5.29 -16.37 -9.87
C ALA A 151 5.02 -17.57 -8.93
N PRO A 152 5.86 -18.63 -8.90
CA PRO A 152 5.68 -19.75 -7.97
C PRO A 152 5.90 -19.38 -6.48
N ALA A 153 6.67 -18.33 -6.18
CA ALA A 153 6.93 -17.88 -4.82
C ALA A 153 5.70 -17.19 -4.20
N ILE A 154 5.68 -17.03 -2.88
CA ILE A 154 4.66 -16.23 -2.20
C ILE A 154 5.06 -14.76 -2.21
N LEU A 155 4.19 -13.90 -2.72
CA LEU A 155 4.46 -12.48 -2.88
C LEU A 155 3.83 -11.70 -1.72
N LEU A 156 4.61 -10.84 -1.05
CA LEU A 156 4.13 -9.81 -0.12
C LEU A 156 3.88 -8.54 -0.93
N VAL A 157 2.61 -8.21 -1.17
CA VAL A 157 2.22 -7.10 -2.06
C VAL A 157 1.42 -6.06 -1.29
N VAL A 158 1.69 -4.77 -1.46
CA VAL A 158 0.99 -3.74 -0.67
C VAL A 158 -0.42 -3.44 -1.21
N ASP A 159 -0.73 -3.93 -2.40
CA ASP A 159 -2.03 -3.76 -3.05
C ASP A 159 -2.27 -4.90 -4.03
N PHE A 160 -3.52 -5.06 -4.45
CA PHE A 160 -3.94 -6.09 -5.38
C PHE A 160 -3.50 -5.80 -6.83
N GLY A 161 -2.88 -4.64 -7.06
CA GLY A 161 -2.53 -4.15 -8.38
C GLY A 161 -3.69 -3.46 -9.08
N GLY A 162 -3.37 -2.85 -10.22
CA GLY A 162 -4.36 -2.11 -11.00
C GLY A 162 -5.40 -3.05 -11.64
N TRP A 163 -6.63 -2.58 -11.80
CA TRP A 163 -7.65 -3.18 -12.68
C TRP A 163 -7.17 -3.12 -14.14
N TYR A 164 -6.37 -4.10 -14.56
CA TYR A 164 -5.96 -4.23 -15.95
C TYR A 164 -6.94 -5.14 -16.69
N ARG A 165 -7.82 -4.54 -17.50
CA ARG A 165 -8.30 -5.25 -18.69
C ARG A 165 -7.09 -5.46 -19.60
N LEU A 166 -6.48 -6.64 -19.53
CA LEU A 166 -5.77 -7.18 -20.68
C LEU A 166 -6.77 -7.19 -21.83
N ASP A 167 -6.37 -6.55 -22.93
CA ASP A 167 -7.05 -6.49 -24.22
C ASP A 167 -8.23 -5.52 -24.37
N SER A 168 -7.92 -4.23 -24.44
CA SER A 168 -8.68 -3.29 -25.29
C SER A 168 -8.22 -3.33 -26.75
N LYS A 169 -8.00 -4.54 -27.28
CA LYS A 169 -7.95 -4.81 -28.73
C LYS A 169 -9.13 -5.66 -29.21
N SER A 170 -9.98 -6.19 -28.32
CA SER A 170 -11.29 -6.70 -28.70
C SER A 170 -12.32 -5.56 -28.68
N TRP A 171 -12.33 -4.78 -29.77
CA TRP A 171 -13.57 -4.14 -30.18
C TRP A 171 -14.63 -5.24 -30.36
N ASN A 172 -15.82 -5.04 -29.80
CA ASN A 172 -17.04 -5.88 -29.92
C ASN A 172 -17.35 -6.86 -28.76
N GLY A 173 -17.04 -6.51 -27.52
CA GLY A 173 -17.56 -7.23 -26.35
C GLY A 173 -18.16 -6.30 -25.31
N SER A 174 -19.49 -6.20 -25.28
CA SER A 174 -20.30 -5.54 -24.24
C SER A 174 -20.37 -6.38 -22.94
N SER A 175 -19.22 -6.86 -22.46
CA SER A 175 -19.14 -7.49 -21.13
C SER A 175 -18.80 -6.41 -20.11
N LEU A 176 -19.65 -6.30 -19.09
CA LEU A 176 -19.48 -5.46 -17.90
C LEU A 176 -18.50 -6.08 -16.90
N ASP A 177 -17.94 -7.26 -17.18
CA ASP A 177 -17.11 -7.99 -16.25
C ASP A 177 -15.73 -7.35 -16.17
N MET A 178 -15.45 -6.75 -15.01
CA MET A 178 -14.12 -6.30 -14.64
C MET A 178 -13.22 -7.54 -14.55
N ILE A 179 -12.22 -7.63 -15.42
CA ILE A 179 -11.21 -8.70 -15.36
C ILE A 179 -10.48 -8.57 -14.02
N ARG A 180 -10.58 -9.62 -13.20
CA ARG A 180 -9.94 -9.73 -11.89
C ARG A 180 -8.41 -9.68 -12.00
N HIS A 181 -7.79 -9.24 -10.91
CA HIS A 181 -6.34 -9.15 -10.70
C HIS A 181 -5.56 -10.29 -11.37
N THR A 182 -4.81 -9.99 -12.44
CA THR A 182 -3.84 -10.93 -13.02
C THR A 182 -2.45 -10.80 -12.38
N GLN A 183 -2.32 -9.85 -11.46
CA GLN A 183 -1.07 -9.42 -10.86
C GLN A 183 -0.78 -10.16 -9.54
N VAL A 184 -1.81 -10.46 -8.75
CA VAL A 184 -1.69 -11.15 -7.46
C VAL A 184 -2.61 -12.36 -7.43
N SER A 185 -2.23 -13.38 -6.68
CA SER A 185 -3.05 -14.56 -6.43
C SER A 185 -3.56 -14.54 -5.00
N LEU A 186 -4.88 -14.37 -4.83
CA LEU A 186 -5.55 -14.39 -3.51
C LEU A 186 -5.41 -15.73 -2.78
N LEU A 187 -5.00 -16.78 -3.48
CA LEU A 187 -4.81 -18.12 -2.91
C LEU A 187 -3.47 -18.29 -2.21
N LYS A 188 -2.43 -17.57 -2.65
CA LYS A 188 -1.06 -17.74 -2.14
C LYS A 188 -0.41 -16.45 -1.66
N ASP A 189 -0.68 -15.32 -2.30
CA ASP A 189 -0.01 -14.05 -2.04
C ASP A 189 -0.61 -13.35 -0.82
N VAL A 190 0.23 -12.62 -0.09
CA VAL A 190 -0.15 -11.93 1.13
C VAL A 190 -0.22 -10.44 0.84
N ILE A 191 -1.41 -9.86 1.01
CA ILE A 191 -1.61 -8.43 0.83
C ILE A 191 -1.30 -7.69 2.13
N VAL A 192 -0.31 -6.81 2.10
CA VAL A 192 0.15 -6.03 3.24
C VAL A 192 -0.47 -4.64 3.19
N PRO A 193 -1.08 -4.14 4.28
CA PRO A 193 -1.57 -2.77 4.37
C PRO A 193 -0.49 -1.74 4.01
N TYR A 194 -0.89 -0.68 3.31
CA TYR A 194 -0.03 0.48 3.11
C TYR A 194 0.45 1.02 4.46
N THR A 195 1.75 1.33 4.53
CA THR A 195 2.27 2.02 5.71
C THR A 195 1.68 3.43 5.76
N HIS A 196 1.01 3.75 6.87
CA HIS A 196 0.45 5.08 7.08
C HIS A 196 1.57 6.13 7.03
N LEU A 197 1.26 7.26 6.40
CA LEU A 197 2.20 8.37 6.32
C LEU A 197 1.92 9.44 7.37
N LEU A 198 1.03 9.20 8.32
CA LEU A 198 0.62 10.24 9.25
C LEU A 198 1.45 10.19 10.53
N PRO A 199 1.81 11.35 11.12
CA PRO A 199 2.32 11.37 12.48
C PRO A 199 1.26 10.81 13.42
N ARG A 200 1.69 10.26 14.56
CA ARG A 200 0.77 9.72 15.56
C ARG A 200 -0.25 10.79 15.97
N LEU A 201 -1.53 10.43 15.96
CA LEU A 201 -2.58 11.31 16.44
C LEU A 201 -2.54 11.32 17.98
N GLN A 202 -2.38 12.50 18.58
CA GLN A 202 -2.66 12.67 20.00
C GLN A 202 -4.17 12.73 20.19
N LEU A 203 -4.69 11.78 20.97
CA LEU A 203 -6.11 11.70 21.30
C LEU A 203 -6.48 12.93 22.12
N SER A 204 -7.15 13.88 21.48
CA SER A 204 -7.75 15.05 22.09
C SER A 204 -9.16 15.16 21.56
N GLU A 205 -10.13 15.44 22.43
CA GLU A 205 -11.53 15.63 22.04
C GLU A 205 -11.66 16.92 21.22
N LYS A 206 -11.41 16.82 19.91
CA LYS A 206 -11.64 17.91 18.97
C LYS A 206 -12.96 17.67 18.27
N LYS A 207 -13.85 18.67 18.34
CA LYS A 207 -15.08 18.66 17.54
C LYS A 207 -14.72 18.65 16.06
N ARG A 208 -15.33 17.73 15.33
CA ARG A 208 -15.26 17.63 13.88
C ARG A 208 -16.35 18.51 13.30
N ASN A 209 -15.97 19.39 12.38
CA ASN A 209 -16.88 20.39 11.81
C ASN A 209 -17.28 20.03 10.37
N THR A 210 -16.57 19.08 9.76
CA THR A 210 -16.83 18.59 8.42
C THR A 210 -17.50 17.23 8.52
N LEU A 211 -18.59 17.02 7.77
CA LEU A 211 -19.29 15.75 7.77
C LEU A 211 -18.54 14.74 6.89
N LEU A 212 -18.24 15.10 5.64
CA LEU A 212 -17.60 14.20 4.67
C LEU A 212 -16.40 14.88 4.00
N TYR A 213 -15.28 14.16 3.92
CA TYR A 213 -14.05 14.66 3.32
C TYR A 213 -13.51 13.73 2.24
N PHE A 214 -13.06 14.32 1.13
CA PHE A 214 -12.29 13.66 0.10
C PHE A 214 -11.19 14.57 -0.43
N LYS A 215 -9.98 14.02 -0.54
CA LYS A 215 -8.90 14.64 -1.31
C LYS A 215 -8.22 13.62 -2.22
N GLY A 216 -8.17 13.94 -3.50
CA GLY A 216 -7.62 13.05 -4.53
C GLY A 216 -7.90 13.55 -5.94
N ALA A 217 -7.29 12.90 -6.94
CA ALA A 217 -7.57 13.24 -8.33
C ALA A 217 -9.06 13.01 -8.66
N LYS A 218 -9.74 14.06 -9.18
CA LYS A 218 -11.15 14.01 -9.61
C LYS A 218 -11.34 12.95 -10.70
N HIS A 219 -10.53 13.03 -11.76
CA HIS A 219 -10.55 12.10 -12.87
C HIS A 219 -9.38 11.10 -12.74
N ARG A 220 -9.71 9.81 -12.73
CA ARG A 220 -8.74 8.70 -12.81
C ARG A 220 -9.16 7.77 -13.96
N HIS A 221 -8.26 6.90 -14.43
CA HIS A 221 -8.60 5.97 -15.50
C HIS A 221 -9.83 5.11 -15.13
N ARG A 222 -10.56 4.63 -16.15
CA ARG A 222 -11.67 3.64 -16.18
C ARG A 222 -12.56 3.46 -14.92
N GLY A 223 -12.02 3.12 -13.74
CA GLY A 223 -12.75 3.08 -12.46
C GLY A 223 -13.07 4.45 -11.83
N GLY A 224 -12.56 5.55 -12.39
CA GLY A 224 -12.85 6.92 -11.94
C GLY A 224 -14.26 7.45 -12.24
N ILE A 225 -15.12 6.71 -12.94
CA ILE A 225 -16.47 7.17 -13.31
C ILE A 225 -17.32 7.43 -12.06
N VAL A 226 -17.34 6.48 -11.12
CA VAL A 226 -18.07 6.62 -9.85
C VAL A 226 -17.55 7.83 -9.07
N ARG A 227 -16.22 8.03 -9.03
CA ARG A 227 -15.62 9.18 -8.37
C ARG A 227 -16.00 10.50 -9.02
N GLY A 228 -15.98 10.58 -10.35
CA GLY A 228 -16.37 11.79 -11.08
C GLY A 228 -17.82 12.15 -10.80
N ASN A 229 -18.72 11.17 -10.87
CA ASN A 229 -20.14 11.37 -10.60
C ASN A 229 -20.39 11.76 -9.13
N LEU A 230 -19.75 11.09 -8.17
CA LEU A 230 -19.81 11.46 -6.76
C LEU A 230 -19.28 12.87 -6.53
N TRP A 231 -18.23 13.28 -7.23
CA TRP A 231 -17.71 14.63 -7.15
C TRP A 231 -18.74 15.66 -7.55
N ASP A 232 -19.38 15.47 -8.70
CA ASP A 232 -20.36 16.42 -9.23
C ASP A 232 -21.62 16.49 -8.34
N LEU A 233 -21.99 15.38 -7.67
CA LEU A 233 -23.10 15.33 -6.71
C LEU A 233 -22.76 16.00 -5.37
N LEU A 234 -21.54 15.82 -4.86
CA LEU A 234 -21.19 16.15 -3.47
C LEU A 234 -20.48 17.49 -3.31
N VAL A 235 -19.88 18.06 -4.36
CA VAL A 235 -19.04 19.28 -4.25
C VAL A 235 -19.78 20.49 -3.69
N ASN A 236 -21.10 20.58 -3.90
CA ASN A 236 -21.93 21.69 -3.42
C ASN A 236 -22.73 21.37 -2.15
N GLU A 237 -22.54 20.19 -1.55
CA GLU A 237 -23.28 19.76 -0.36
C GLU A 237 -22.72 20.40 0.93
N PRO A 238 -23.59 20.90 1.83
CA PRO A 238 -23.14 21.56 3.05
C PRO A 238 -22.46 20.58 4.01
N GLY A 239 -21.25 20.93 4.44
CA GLY A 239 -20.43 20.10 5.32
C GLY A 239 -19.63 19.03 4.57
N VAL A 240 -19.57 19.09 3.24
CA VAL A 240 -18.70 18.24 2.42
C VAL A 240 -17.51 19.04 1.89
N ILE A 241 -16.33 18.43 1.89
CA ILE A 241 -15.12 19.00 1.30
C ILE A 241 -14.58 18.00 0.27
N MET A 242 -14.59 18.41 -1.01
CA MET A 242 -14.00 17.67 -2.13
C MET A 242 -12.86 18.50 -2.72
N GLU A 243 -11.62 18.02 -2.60
CA GLU A 243 -10.43 18.73 -3.05
C GLU A 243 -9.53 17.90 -3.96
N GLU A 244 -8.89 18.55 -4.94
CA GLU A 244 -7.89 17.85 -5.74
C GLU A 244 -6.63 17.59 -4.90
N GLY A 245 -6.09 16.38 -5.08
CA GLY A 245 -4.88 15.93 -4.38
C GLY A 245 -3.62 16.23 -5.16
N PHE A 246 -2.59 16.70 -4.46
CA PHE A 246 -1.27 16.93 -5.02
C PHE A 246 -0.25 16.01 -4.32
N PRO A 247 0.64 15.31 -5.05
CA PRO A 247 1.63 14.39 -4.48
C PRO A 247 2.85 15.14 -3.92
N ASN A 248 2.62 16.17 -3.10
CA ASN A 248 3.67 16.98 -2.46
C ASN A 248 3.43 17.09 -0.94
N ALA A 249 4.39 17.65 -0.21
CA ALA A 249 4.31 17.78 1.24
C ALA A 249 3.09 18.58 1.71
N THR A 250 2.77 19.67 1.01
CA THR A 250 1.59 20.52 1.30
C THR A 250 0.29 19.75 1.10
N GLY A 251 0.16 19.00 0.00
CA GLY A 251 -1.01 18.17 -0.29
C GLY A 251 -1.20 17.08 0.75
N ARG A 252 -0.10 16.47 1.24
CA ARG A 252 -0.13 15.54 2.37
C ARG A 252 -0.67 16.23 3.61
N GLU A 253 -0.07 17.34 4.06
CA GLU A 253 -0.50 18.06 5.27
C GLU A 253 -1.97 18.49 5.23
N GLN A 254 -2.43 19.00 4.09
CA GLN A 254 -3.83 19.33 3.86
C GLN A 254 -4.73 18.09 4.00
N SER A 255 -4.33 16.96 3.44
CA SER A 255 -5.04 15.68 3.59
C SER A 255 -5.13 15.25 5.04
N ILE A 256 -4.03 15.34 5.80
CA ILE A 256 -3.99 14.99 7.24
C ILE A 256 -4.99 15.87 7.99
N ARG A 257 -4.92 17.19 7.76
CA ARG A 257 -5.77 18.16 8.45
C ARG A 257 -7.24 17.91 8.14
N GLY A 258 -7.57 17.71 6.87
CA GLY A 258 -8.94 17.45 6.41
C GLY A 258 -9.52 16.18 7.02
N MET A 259 -8.77 15.06 7.00
CA MET A 259 -9.23 13.80 7.64
C MET A 259 -9.45 13.98 9.14
N ARG A 260 -8.55 14.66 9.86
CA ARG A 260 -8.64 14.86 11.31
C ARG A 260 -9.79 15.77 11.76
N THR A 261 -10.26 16.66 10.89
CA THR A 261 -11.39 17.57 11.17
C THR A 261 -12.73 17.04 10.70
N SER A 262 -12.76 15.86 10.09
CA SER A 262 -13.94 15.31 9.42
C SER A 262 -14.46 14.04 10.10
N GLU A 263 -15.78 13.88 10.13
CA GLU A 263 -16.43 12.68 10.68
C GLU A 263 -16.18 11.47 9.78
N PHE A 264 -16.49 11.63 8.49
CA PHE A 264 -16.39 10.60 7.48
C PHE A 264 -15.37 10.96 6.40
N CYS A 265 -14.68 9.94 5.89
CA CYS A 265 -13.73 10.05 4.80
C CYS A 265 -14.21 9.21 3.62
N LEU A 266 -14.38 9.82 2.45
CA LEU A 266 -14.89 9.12 1.27
C LEU A 266 -13.78 8.25 0.64
N HIS A 267 -14.09 6.99 0.38
CA HIS A 267 -13.22 6.02 -0.28
C HIS A 267 -13.95 5.36 -1.44
N PRO A 268 -14.12 6.07 -2.57
CA PRO A 268 -14.65 5.45 -3.76
C PRO A 268 -13.59 4.55 -4.39
N ALA A 269 -14.02 3.38 -4.86
CA ALA A 269 -13.15 2.49 -5.62
C ALA A 269 -12.47 3.25 -6.78
N GLY A 270 -11.19 2.93 -7.03
CA GLY A 270 -10.40 3.54 -8.10
C GLY A 270 -9.74 2.48 -8.96
N ASP A 271 -8.61 2.84 -9.58
CA ASP A 271 -7.80 1.90 -10.37
C ASP A 271 -7.27 0.70 -9.57
N THR A 272 -7.28 0.79 -8.24
CA THR A 272 -6.84 -0.26 -7.31
C THR A 272 -7.94 -0.46 -6.25
N PRO A 273 -8.13 -1.69 -5.72
CA PRO A 273 -9.12 -1.96 -4.68
C PRO A 273 -8.85 -1.15 -3.42
N THR A 274 -7.57 -1.05 -3.02
CA THR A 274 -7.18 -0.27 -1.84
C THR A 274 -6.24 0.87 -2.17
N SER A 275 -6.14 1.83 -1.25
CA SER A 275 -5.18 2.92 -1.34
C SER A 275 -4.72 3.33 0.05
N CYS A 276 -3.52 3.90 0.14
CA CYS A 276 -2.98 4.46 1.39
C CYS A 276 -3.96 5.40 2.12
N ARG A 277 -4.85 6.08 1.37
CA ARG A 277 -5.89 6.95 1.94
C ARG A 277 -6.74 6.23 2.98
N LEU A 278 -7.11 4.97 2.74
CA LEU A 278 -7.96 4.19 3.66
C LEU A 278 -7.28 4.07 5.03
N PHE A 279 -6.02 3.67 5.03
CA PHE A 279 -5.22 3.51 6.24
C PHE A 279 -4.92 4.85 6.93
N ASP A 280 -4.68 5.92 6.15
CA ASP A 280 -4.53 7.28 6.67
C ASP A 280 -5.83 7.80 7.32
N ALA A 281 -7.01 7.45 6.79
CA ALA A 281 -8.30 7.80 7.39
C ALA A 281 -8.50 7.10 8.74
N ILE A 282 -8.24 5.78 8.79
CA ILE A 282 -8.30 4.98 10.02
C ILE A 282 -7.34 5.55 11.09
N GLN A 283 -6.09 5.85 10.72
CA GLN A 283 -5.10 6.44 11.62
C GLN A 283 -5.51 7.86 12.10
N SER A 284 -6.30 8.58 11.30
CA SER A 284 -6.87 9.88 11.66
C SER A 284 -8.19 9.78 12.44
N LEU A 285 -8.65 8.56 12.73
CA LEU A 285 -9.95 8.24 13.31
C LEU A 285 -11.14 8.74 12.47
N CYS A 286 -10.92 9.04 11.19
CA CYS A 286 -11.97 9.46 10.27
C CYS A 286 -12.67 8.21 9.73
N ILE A 287 -13.98 8.08 9.91
CA ILE A 287 -14.72 6.85 9.58
C ILE A 287 -14.69 6.66 8.06
N PRO A 288 -14.07 5.58 7.54
CA PRO A 288 -14.04 5.35 6.10
C PRO A 288 -15.43 5.06 5.55
N VAL A 289 -15.82 5.73 4.47
CA VAL A 289 -17.04 5.47 3.69
C VAL A 289 -16.60 4.84 2.38
N ILE A 290 -16.63 3.51 2.34
CA ILE A 290 -16.17 2.71 1.22
C ILE A 290 -17.30 2.57 0.21
N VAL A 291 -17.13 3.16 -0.98
CA VAL A 291 -18.11 3.07 -2.07
C VAL A 291 -17.60 2.09 -3.12
N SER A 292 -18.07 0.84 -3.01
CA SER A 292 -17.72 -0.25 -3.93
C SER A 292 -18.58 -1.49 -3.67
N ASP A 293 -18.94 -2.21 -4.73
CA ASP A 293 -19.66 -3.49 -4.61
C ASP A 293 -18.72 -4.70 -4.57
N ASN A 294 -17.44 -4.53 -4.96
CA ASN A 294 -16.49 -5.63 -5.16
C ASN A 294 -15.08 -5.26 -4.66
N ILE A 295 -14.99 -4.50 -3.58
CA ILE A 295 -13.69 -4.17 -2.98
C ILE A 295 -13.15 -5.38 -2.21
N GLU A 296 -11.84 -5.60 -2.33
CA GLU A 296 -11.09 -6.53 -1.50
C GLU A 296 -10.16 -5.72 -0.59
N LEU A 297 -10.14 -6.04 0.69
CA LEU A 297 -9.31 -5.39 1.71
C LEU A 297 -8.30 -6.37 2.31
N PRO A 298 -7.13 -5.89 2.77
CA PRO A 298 -6.16 -6.74 3.45
C PRO A 298 -6.74 -7.34 4.73
N PHE A 299 -6.55 -8.65 4.90
CA PHE A 299 -6.92 -9.39 6.11
C PHE A 299 -8.43 -9.39 6.46
N GLU A 300 -9.33 -9.36 5.48
CA GLU A 300 -10.80 -9.45 5.72
C GLU A 300 -11.23 -10.68 6.54
N GLY A 301 -10.50 -11.79 6.48
CA GLY A 301 -10.78 -12.97 7.31
C GLY A 301 -10.37 -12.83 8.79
N MET A 302 -9.64 -11.77 9.16
CA MET A 302 -9.14 -11.52 10.51
C MET A 302 -9.61 -10.18 11.09
N VAL A 303 -9.89 -9.20 10.24
CA VAL A 303 -10.31 -7.85 10.62
C VAL A 303 -11.67 -7.58 10.02
N ASP A 304 -12.68 -7.38 10.87
CA ASP A 304 -14.01 -6.97 10.44
C ASP A 304 -14.03 -5.46 10.18
N TYR A 305 -13.90 -5.07 8.91
CA TYR A 305 -13.94 -3.66 8.50
C TYR A 305 -15.30 -3.01 8.74
N THR A 306 -16.38 -3.77 8.91
CA THR A 306 -17.72 -3.23 9.15
C THR A 306 -17.86 -2.63 10.55
N GLU A 307 -16.97 -2.99 11.49
CA GLU A 307 -16.95 -2.43 12.84
C GLU A 307 -16.49 -0.97 12.87
N PHE A 308 -15.71 -0.52 11.87
CA PHE A 308 -15.11 0.82 11.86
C PHE A 308 -15.23 1.56 10.54
N SER A 309 -15.93 0.99 9.55
CA SER A 309 -16.14 1.59 8.22
C SER A 309 -17.60 1.43 7.78
N VAL A 310 -18.07 2.35 6.94
CA VAL A 310 -19.39 2.31 6.31
C VAL A 310 -19.23 1.83 4.87
N PHE A 311 -19.86 0.71 4.52
CA PHE A 311 -19.90 0.21 3.16
C PHE A 311 -21.15 0.68 2.45
N VAL A 312 -20.99 1.21 1.24
CA VAL A 312 -22.08 1.73 0.42
C VAL A 312 -21.97 1.19 -0.99
N ALA A 313 -23.07 0.64 -1.50
CA ALA A 313 -23.17 0.20 -2.89
C ALA A 313 -23.00 1.37 -3.85
N ALA A 314 -22.33 1.17 -4.98
CA ALA A 314 -22.05 2.27 -5.92
C ALA A 314 -23.35 2.90 -6.44
N ASP A 315 -24.35 2.07 -6.75
CA ASP A 315 -25.65 2.52 -7.25
C ASP A 315 -26.43 3.37 -6.24
N ASP A 316 -26.30 3.08 -4.94
CA ASP A 316 -26.93 3.87 -3.88
C ASP A 316 -26.20 5.19 -3.66
N ALA A 317 -24.87 5.16 -3.65
CA ALA A 317 -24.05 6.37 -3.48
C ALA A 317 -24.26 7.39 -4.60
N LEU A 318 -24.60 6.94 -5.81
CA LEU A 318 -24.85 7.77 -6.98
C LEU A 318 -26.28 8.34 -7.05
N LYS A 319 -27.18 7.94 -6.16
CA LYS A 319 -28.51 8.56 -6.06
C LYS A 319 -28.37 9.95 -5.43
N PRO A 320 -28.97 11.00 -6.03
CA PRO A 320 -28.94 12.35 -5.45
C PRO A 320 -29.38 12.34 -3.99
N THR A 321 -28.65 13.05 -3.14
CA THR A 321 -28.86 13.22 -1.68
C THR A 321 -28.87 11.95 -0.82
N TRP A 322 -28.90 10.75 -1.41
CA TRP A 322 -28.99 9.48 -0.67
C TRP A 322 -27.80 9.28 0.27
N LEU A 323 -26.57 9.45 -0.24
CA LEU A 323 -25.35 9.25 0.55
C LEU A 323 -25.30 10.20 1.76
N MET A 324 -25.64 11.47 1.54
CA MET A 324 -25.66 12.47 2.61
C MET A 324 -26.76 12.18 3.64
N GLY A 325 -27.95 11.75 3.19
CA GLY A 325 -29.02 11.33 4.08
C GLY A 325 -28.62 10.11 4.92
N HIS A 326 -27.98 9.13 4.30
CA HIS A 326 -27.47 7.93 4.97
C HIS A 326 -26.42 8.29 6.03
N LEU A 327 -25.38 9.07 5.69
CA LEU A 327 -24.33 9.46 6.65
C LEU A 327 -24.86 10.32 7.80
N ARG A 328 -25.86 11.17 7.57
CA ARG A 328 -26.52 11.96 8.62
C ARG A 328 -27.43 11.13 9.52
N SER A 329 -27.96 10.01 9.02
CA SER A 329 -28.81 9.10 9.80
C SER A 329 -28.03 8.28 10.84
N ILE A 330 -26.71 8.12 10.65
CA ILE A 330 -25.85 7.38 11.58
C ILE A 330 -25.76 8.16 12.90
N SER A 331 -26.22 7.51 13.98
CA SER A 331 -26.27 8.12 15.31
C SER A 331 -24.87 8.32 15.90
N LYS A 332 -24.73 9.27 16.83
CA LYS A 332 -23.45 9.50 17.53
C LYS A 332 -22.93 8.25 18.24
N LYS A 333 -23.83 7.46 18.83
CA LYS A 333 -23.49 6.20 19.52
C LYS A 333 -22.92 5.13 18.58
N GLN A 334 -23.31 5.12 17.31
CA GLN A 334 -22.73 4.20 16.32
C GLN A 334 -21.37 4.68 15.81
N LYS A 335 -21.04 5.96 15.96
CA LYS A 335 -19.76 6.54 15.54
C LYS A 335 -18.67 6.43 16.62
N GLU A 336 -19.07 6.24 17.88
CA GLU A 336 -18.20 6.12 19.06
C GLU A 336 -17.81 4.67 19.32
#